data_AF-A0A0F9S622-F1
#
_entry.id   AF-A0A0F9S622-F1
#
_cell.length_a   1.000
_cell.length_b   1.000
_cell.length_c   1.000
_cell.angle_alpha   90.00
_cell.angle_beta   90.00
_cell.angle_gamma   90.00
#
_symmetry.space_group_name_H-M   'P 1'
#
loop_
_entity.id
_entity.type
_entity.pdbx_description
1 polymer ?
#
loop_
_entity_poly.entity_id
_entity_poly.type
_entity_poly.pdbx_seq_one_letter_code
_entity_poly.pdbx_strand_id
1 'polypeptide(L)'
;MYTIYQKHLELLKIGEIYKQEYFKDIHETEIAHRLVRVIGFDKYQVFYESKSYDNKWFFSGNFRRKIYFYRMATKRFSSEMELFDFLELTEQEQEYFRPDLPMRFGRTKSVSWESVTTEKINALPKEFLNEKIDLNKFVLVPFGPKGGIKKSLLIEGNENLTFLEIIKSASSIQNPVDGIMDKGIGFHRLGCEKGFPSYYIGEYLDKAGTLEE
;
A
#
# COMPACT_ATOMS: atom_id res chain seq x y z
N MET A 1 -24.22 16.85 -11.86
CA MET A 1 -22.75 16.82 -11.62
C MET A 1 -22.35 15.71 -10.65
N TYR A 2 -23.06 15.51 -9.52
CA TYR A 2 -22.82 14.42 -8.55
C TYR A 2 -22.88 12.99 -9.13
N THR A 3 -23.74 12.75 -10.11
CA THR A 3 -23.98 11.41 -10.70
C THR A 3 -22.85 10.91 -11.61
N ILE A 4 -22.00 11.81 -12.14
CA ILE A 4 -20.86 11.45 -12.99
C ILE A 4 -19.67 11.01 -12.13
N TYR A 5 -19.44 11.71 -11.01
CA TYR A 5 -18.34 11.40 -10.08
C TYR A 5 -18.52 10.05 -9.37
N GLN A 6 -19.75 9.68 -8.97
CA GLN A 6 -19.99 8.34 -8.41
C GLN A 6 -19.77 7.23 -9.45
N LYS A 7 -20.06 7.50 -10.73
CA LYS A 7 -19.89 6.51 -11.81
C LYS A 7 -18.42 6.22 -12.13
N HIS A 8 -17.51 7.17 -11.90
CA HIS A 8 -16.08 6.96 -12.14
C HIS A 8 -15.39 6.14 -11.05
N LEU A 9 -15.90 6.14 -9.80
CA LEU A 9 -15.40 5.28 -8.72
C LEU A 9 -15.69 3.79 -8.99
N GLU A 10 -16.77 3.49 -9.73
CA GLU A 10 -17.12 2.12 -10.14
C GLU A 10 -16.29 1.60 -11.33
N LEU A 11 -15.42 2.43 -11.93
CA LEU A 11 -14.77 2.13 -13.22
C LEU A 11 -13.26 2.38 -13.26
N LEU A 12 -12.59 2.68 -12.15
CA LEU A 12 -11.12 2.74 -12.14
C LEU A 12 -10.53 1.43 -12.66
N LYS A 13 -9.52 1.53 -13.52
CA LYS A 13 -8.80 0.37 -14.05
C LYS A 13 -7.30 0.52 -13.85
N ILE A 14 -6.67 -0.61 -13.55
CA ILE A 14 -5.21 -0.71 -13.58
C ILE A 14 -4.73 -0.40 -15.00
N GLY A 15 -3.69 0.43 -15.12
CA GLY A 15 -3.15 0.89 -16.40
C GLY A 15 -3.73 2.21 -16.91
N GLU A 16 -4.84 2.71 -16.36
CA GLU A 16 -5.33 4.04 -16.72
C GLU A 16 -4.31 5.13 -16.36
N ILE A 17 -4.14 6.07 -17.28
CA ILE A 17 -3.24 7.21 -17.15
C ILE A 17 -4.07 8.46 -16.98
N TYR A 18 -3.75 9.24 -15.96
CA TYR A 18 -4.40 10.50 -15.64
C TYR A 18 -3.40 11.66 -15.68
N LYS A 19 -3.90 12.86 -15.94
CA LYS A 19 -3.17 14.10 -15.69
C LYS A 19 -3.41 14.53 -14.24
N GLN A 20 -2.32 14.76 -13.54
CA GLN A 20 -2.32 15.37 -12.23
C GLN A 20 -1.74 16.79 -12.33
N GLU A 21 -2.53 17.76 -11.88
CA GLU A 21 -2.08 19.14 -11.72
C GLU A 21 -1.13 19.29 -10.53
N TYR A 22 -0.10 20.11 -10.70
CA TYR A 22 0.80 20.51 -9.63
C TYR A 22 1.41 21.89 -9.92
N PHE A 23 1.78 22.60 -8.86
CA PHE A 23 2.59 23.82 -8.95
C PHE A 23 4.07 23.44 -8.90
N LYS A 24 4.89 23.94 -9.83
CA LYS A 24 6.33 23.63 -9.85
C LYS A 24 7.08 24.30 -8.68
N ASP A 25 6.60 25.45 -8.24
CA ASP A 25 7.13 26.20 -7.09
C ASP A 25 6.00 26.94 -6.35
N ILE A 26 6.20 27.26 -5.07
CA ILE A 26 5.26 28.00 -4.21
C ILE A 26 5.01 29.44 -4.69
N HIS A 27 5.84 29.94 -5.62
CA HIS A 27 5.74 31.28 -6.19
C HIS A 27 5.26 31.31 -7.64
N GLU A 28 5.11 30.15 -8.28
CA GLU A 28 4.63 30.07 -9.66
C GLU A 28 3.10 30.03 -9.71
N THR A 29 2.53 30.77 -10.65
CA THR A 29 1.08 30.78 -10.94
C THR A 29 0.71 29.82 -12.08
N GLU A 30 1.70 29.22 -12.74
CA GLU A 30 1.48 28.30 -13.85
C GLU A 30 1.22 26.88 -13.33
N ILE A 31 0.07 26.32 -13.71
CA ILE A 31 -0.28 24.93 -13.41
C ILE A 31 0.48 24.03 -14.39
N ALA A 32 1.29 23.12 -13.84
CA ALA A 32 1.93 22.07 -14.61
C ALA A 32 1.15 20.76 -14.48
N HIS A 33 1.32 19.87 -15.46
CA HIS A 33 0.70 18.54 -15.45
C HIS A 33 1.77 17.45 -15.44
N ARG A 34 1.58 16.45 -14.59
CA ARG A 34 2.33 15.19 -14.64
C ARG A 34 1.39 14.05 -14.97
N LEU A 35 1.87 13.09 -15.76
CA LEU A 35 1.12 11.88 -16.04
C LEU A 35 1.33 10.88 -14.91
N VAL A 36 0.24 10.33 -14.41
CA VAL A 36 0.21 9.27 -13.39
C VAL A 36 -0.50 8.06 -13.95
N ARG A 37 0.02 6.85 -13.69
CA ARG A 37 -0.60 5.59 -14.11
C ARG A 37 -1.04 4.79 -12.89
N VAL A 38 -2.28 4.33 -12.91
CA VAL A 38 -2.85 3.48 -11.84
C VAL A 38 -2.17 2.11 -11.88
N ILE A 39 -1.57 1.70 -10.77
CA ILE A 39 -0.88 0.40 -10.64
C ILE A 39 -1.57 -0.52 -9.62
N GLY A 40 -2.55 -0.02 -8.88
CA GLY A 40 -3.37 -0.77 -7.93
C GLY A 40 -4.30 0.17 -7.18
N PHE A 41 -5.41 -0.33 -6.66
CA PHE A 41 -6.32 0.50 -5.88
C PHE A 41 -7.27 -0.34 -5.03
N ASP A 42 -7.93 0.32 -4.09
CA ASP A 42 -9.14 -0.16 -3.44
C ASP A 42 -10.08 1.02 -3.16
N LYS A 43 -11.15 0.78 -2.40
CA LYS A 43 -12.15 1.80 -2.07
C LYS A 43 -11.58 3.02 -1.30
N TYR A 44 -10.38 2.93 -0.72
CA TYR A 44 -9.80 3.99 0.10
C TYR A 44 -8.61 4.67 -0.56
N GLN A 45 -7.76 3.93 -1.28
CA GLN A 45 -6.57 4.50 -1.92
C GLN A 45 -6.38 4.01 -3.36
N VAL A 46 -5.85 4.92 -4.18
CA VAL A 46 -5.26 4.63 -5.50
C VAL A 46 -3.75 4.66 -5.35
N PHE A 47 -3.11 3.58 -5.74
CA PHE A 47 -1.67 3.46 -5.91
C PHE A 47 -1.32 3.74 -7.36
N TYR A 48 -0.34 4.62 -7.56
CA TYR A 48 0.05 5.06 -8.89
C TYR A 48 1.56 5.24 -8.99
N GLU A 49 2.05 5.23 -10.21
CA GLU A 49 3.38 5.74 -10.55
C GLU A 49 3.25 7.00 -11.38
N SER A 50 4.30 7.83 -11.40
CA SER A 50 4.32 9.04 -12.22
C SER A 50 5.44 8.98 -13.24
N LYS A 51 5.30 9.75 -14.31
CA LYS A 51 6.44 10.00 -15.20
C LYS A 51 7.48 10.90 -14.53
N SER A 52 8.74 10.58 -14.72
CA SER A 52 9.90 11.42 -14.40
C SER A 52 10.09 12.53 -15.43
N TYR A 53 11.02 13.45 -15.15
CA TYR A 53 11.38 14.54 -16.05
C TYR A 53 11.88 14.07 -17.43
N ASP A 54 12.48 12.87 -17.53
CA ASP A 54 12.90 12.26 -18.79
C ASP A 54 11.79 11.42 -19.46
N ASN A 55 10.53 11.64 -19.07
CA ASN A 55 9.33 11.03 -19.65
C ASN A 55 9.27 9.49 -19.50
N LYS A 56 10.00 8.92 -18.53
CA LYS A 56 9.96 7.50 -18.18
C LYS A 56 9.07 7.26 -16.98
N TRP A 57 8.47 6.09 -16.90
CA TRP A 57 7.74 5.65 -15.71
C TRP A 57 8.73 5.40 -14.56
N PHE A 58 8.42 5.92 -13.37
CA PHE A 58 9.37 5.89 -12.26
C PHE A 58 9.66 4.47 -11.74
N PHE A 59 8.65 3.59 -11.72
CA PHE A 59 8.79 2.25 -11.16
C PHE A 59 9.02 1.19 -12.23
N SER A 60 8.37 1.31 -13.39
CA SER A 60 8.57 0.38 -14.50
C SER A 60 10.01 0.34 -14.99
N GLY A 61 10.57 -0.87 -15.08
CA GLY A 61 11.97 -1.10 -15.42
C GLY A 61 12.94 -0.97 -14.24
N ASN A 62 12.47 -0.59 -13.03
CA ASN A 62 13.28 -0.41 -11.82
C ASN A 62 13.01 -1.44 -10.72
N PHE A 63 12.52 -2.62 -11.08
CA PHE A 63 11.92 -3.61 -10.17
C PHE A 63 12.82 -4.20 -9.07
N ARG A 64 14.15 -4.14 -9.23
CA ARG A 64 15.10 -4.69 -8.25
C ARG A 64 15.45 -3.72 -7.12
N ARG A 65 15.05 -2.45 -7.25
CA ARG A 65 15.31 -1.43 -6.23
C ARG A 65 14.23 -1.43 -5.18
N LYS A 66 14.48 -0.69 -4.11
CA LYS A 66 13.45 -0.36 -3.13
C LYS A 66 12.55 0.73 -3.69
N ILE A 67 11.27 0.43 -3.83
CA ILE A 67 10.25 1.30 -4.39
C ILE A 67 9.15 1.50 -3.36
N TYR A 68 8.78 2.76 -3.15
CA TYR A 68 7.56 3.13 -2.44
C TYR A 68 6.58 3.69 -3.44
N PHE A 69 5.42 3.06 -3.56
CA PHE A 69 4.39 3.50 -4.48
C PHE A 69 3.82 4.84 -4.02
N TYR A 70 3.55 5.72 -4.98
CA TYR A 70 2.75 6.88 -4.69
C TYR A 70 1.31 6.45 -4.44
N ARG A 71 0.63 7.17 -3.53
CA ARG A 71 -0.72 6.85 -3.13
C ARG A 71 -1.52 8.12 -2.86
N MET A 72 -2.80 8.07 -3.16
CA MET A 72 -3.76 9.14 -2.92
C MET A 72 -5.09 8.53 -2.47
N ALA A 73 -5.87 9.25 -1.65
CA ALA A 73 -7.22 8.82 -1.33
C ALA A 73 -8.06 8.67 -2.61
N THR A 74 -8.83 7.58 -2.74
CA THR A 74 -9.62 7.32 -3.96
C THR A 74 -10.61 8.44 -4.25
N LYS A 75 -11.29 8.97 -3.21
CA LYS A 75 -12.20 10.12 -3.34
C LYS A 75 -11.50 11.32 -3.99
N ARG A 76 -10.29 11.64 -3.52
CA ARG A 76 -9.49 12.76 -4.01
C ARG A 76 -9.00 12.53 -5.43
N PHE A 77 -8.53 11.32 -5.72
CA PHE A 77 -8.08 10.93 -7.06
C PHE A 77 -9.23 11.10 -8.06
N SER A 78 -10.41 10.60 -7.77
CA SER A 78 -11.56 10.70 -8.67
C SER A 78 -12.10 12.12 -8.85
N SER A 79 -11.83 13.05 -7.92
CA SER A 79 -12.28 14.44 -8.03
C SER A 79 -11.28 15.36 -8.73
N GLU A 80 -9.98 15.06 -8.62
CA GLU A 80 -8.89 15.94 -9.07
C GLU A 80 -8.20 15.49 -10.36
N MET A 81 -8.42 14.25 -10.81
CA MET A 81 -7.67 13.67 -11.93
C MET A 81 -8.49 13.65 -13.22
N GLU A 82 -7.85 14.00 -14.33
CA GLU A 82 -8.44 13.91 -15.67
C GLU A 82 -7.90 12.67 -16.38
N LEU A 83 -8.78 11.75 -16.81
CA LEU A 83 -8.38 10.57 -17.58
C LEU A 83 -7.78 11.03 -18.92
N PHE A 84 -6.58 10.55 -19.22
CA PHE A 84 -5.80 10.96 -20.39
C PHE A 84 -5.62 9.83 -21.38
N ASP A 85 -5.24 8.65 -20.90
CA ASP A 85 -4.87 7.52 -21.75
C ASP A 85 -4.98 6.20 -20.98
N PHE A 86 -4.66 5.09 -21.62
CA PHE A 86 -4.60 3.77 -21.02
C PHE A 86 -3.36 3.02 -21.51
N LEU A 87 -2.58 2.50 -20.57
CA LEU A 87 -1.45 1.64 -20.85
C LEU A 87 -1.47 0.46 -19.88
N GLU A 88 -1.85 -0.71 -20.41
CA GLU A 88 -1.88 -1.94 -19.65
C GLU A 88 -0.52 -2.24 -19.00
N LEU A 89 -0.55 -2.86 -17.82
CA LEU A 89 0.65 -3.36 -17.20
C LEU A 89 1.18 -4.55 -17.99
N THR A 90 2.45 -4.50 -18.36
CA THR A 90 3.19 -5.64 -18.92
C THR A 90 3.19 -6.80 -17.92
N GLU A 91 3.40 -8.03 -18.40
CA GLU A 91 3.51 -9.21 -17.54
C GLU A 91 4.55 -9.03 -16.42
N GLN A 92 5.69 -8.42 -16.77
CA GLN A 92 6.73 -8.09 -15.81
C GLN A 92 6.23 -7.10 -14.74
N GLU A 93 5.54 -6.03 -15.14
CA GLU A 93 4.96 -5.09 -14.18
C GLU A 93 3.91 -5.75 -13.29
N GLN A 94 3.09 -6.66 -13.82
CA GLN A 94 2.12 -7.41 -13.02
C GLN A 94 2.81 -8.30 -11.99
N GLU A 95 3.90 -8.98 -12.36
CA GLU A 95 4.71 -9.81 -11.46
C GLU A 95 5.29 -9.02 -10.28
N TYR A 96 5.75 -7.78 -10.52
CA TYR A 96 6.40 -6.96 -9.48
C TYR A 96 5.43 -6.07 -8.70
N PHE A 97 4.46 -5.45 -9.38
CA PHE A 97 3.48 -4.59 -8.71
C PHE A 97 2.50 -5.44 -7.92
N ARG A 98 2.18 -6.65 -8.39
CA ARG A 98 1.21 -7.56 -7.77
C ARG A 98 -0.10 -6.84 -7.44
N PRO A 99 -0.80 -6.31 -8.45
CA PRO A 99 -2.06 -5.60 -8.25
C PRO A 99 -3.18 -6.50 -7.71
N ASP A 100 -3.02 -7.81 -7.83
CA ASP A 100 -3.87 -8.86 -7.26
C ASP A 100 -3.81 -8.92 -5.73
N LEU A 101 -2.71 -8.43 -5.13
CA LEU A 101 -2.53 -8.48 -3.70
C LEU A 101 -3.29 -7.37 -2.96
N PRO A 102 -3.76 -7.63 -1.73
CA PRO A 102 -4.49 -6.64 -0.97
C PRO A 102 -3.62 -5.43 -0.65
N MET A 103 -4.12 -4.23 -0.90
CA MET A 103 -3.42 -2.99 -0.51
C MET A 103 -3.31 -2.85 1.02
N ARG A 104 -4.16 -3.55 1.77
CA ARG A 104 -4.06 -3.70 3.22
C ARG A 104 -4.81 -4.93 3.70
N PHE A 105 -4.33 -5.54 4.77
CA PHE A 105 -4.87 -6.79 5.30
C PHE A 105 -4.56 -6.97 6.78
N GLY A 106 -5.11 -8.02 7.40
CA GLY A 106 -4.80 -8.40 8.79
C GLY A 106 -5.08 -7.30 9.80
N ARG A 107 -6.10 -6.47 9.55
CA ARG A 107 -6.38 -5.29 10.38
C ARG A 107 -7.38 -5.60 11.48
N THR A 108 -7.04 -5.28 12.72
CA THR A 108 -7.96 -5.38 13.86
C THR A 108 -7.65 -4.34 14.94
N LYS A 109 -8.69 -3.82 15.60
CA LYS A 109 -8.57 -2.97 16.80
C LYS A 109 -8.48 -3.79 18.08
N SER A 110 -8.81 -5.09 18.05
CA SER A 110 -8.92 -5.93 19.25
C SER A 110 -7.58 -6.31 19.88
N VAL A 111 -6.48 -6.17 19.12
CA VAL A 111 -5.12 -6.47 19.57
C VAL A 111 -4.20 -5.38 19.03
N SER A 112 -3.27 -4.90 19.85
CA SER A 112 -2.27 -3.91 19.48
C SER A 112 -0.87 -4.47 19.51
N TRP A 113 0.05 -3.88 18.73
CA TRP A 113 1.44 -4.31 18.69
C TRP A 113 2.16 -4.15 20.04
N GLU A 114 1.80 -3.15 20.85
CA GLU A 114 2.43 -2.93 22.16
C GLU A 114 2.15 -4.10 23.13
N SER A 115 0.98 -4.71 23.00
CA SER A 115 0.48 -5.69 23.96
C SER A 115 0.21 -7.06 23.35
N VAL A 116 0.69 -7.32 22.14
CA VAL A 116 0.43 -8.54 21.39
C VAL A 116 1.11 -9.73 22.07
N THR A 117 0.32 -10.75 22.41
CA THR A 117 0.80 -12.04 22.91
C THR A 117 0.19 -13.17 22.11
N THR A 118 0.76 -14.38 22.21
CA THR A 118 0.21 -15.58 21.57
C THR A 118 -1.24 -15.82 22.00
N GLU A 119 -1.55 -15.61 23.28
CA GLU A 119 -2.90 -15.78 23.84
C GLU A 119 -3.89 -14.78 23.21
N LYS A 120 -3.51 -13.51 23.10
CA LYS A 120 -4.35 -12.47 22.48
C LYS A 120 -4.55 -12.70 20.98
N ILE A 121 -3.53 -13.14 20.27
CA ILE A 121 -3.65 -13.51 18.86
C ILE A 121 -4.63 -14.68 18.71
N ASN A 122 -4.48 -15.73 19.52
CA ASN A 122 -5.34 -16.92 19.46
C ASN A 122 -6.80 -16.65 19.88
N ALA A 123 -7.06 -15.54 20.59
CA ALA A 123 -8.40 -15.09 20.94
C ALA A 123 -9.13 -14.37 19.78
N LEU A 124 -8.44 -14.02 18.70
CA LEU A 124 -9.07 -13.46 17.50
C LEU A 124 -9.95 -14.50 16.80
N PRO A 125 -10.98 -14.07 16.03
CA PRO A 125 -11.83 -14.98 15.27
C PRO A 125 -11.02 -15.92 14.37
N LYS A 126 -11.35 -17.21 14.36
CA LYS A 126 -10.61 -18.21 13.58
C LYS A 126 -10.68 -17.91 12.08
N GLU A 127 -11.80 -17.38 11.61
CA GLU A 127 -12.00 -16.98 10.22
C GLU A 127 -11.00 -15.89 9.82
N PHE A 128 -10.76 -14.91 10.69
CA PHE A 128 -9.76 -13.87 10.48
C PHE A 128 -8.34 -14.44 10.47
N LEU A 129 -8.01 -15.31 11.44
CA LEU A 129 -6.67 -15.90 11.53
C LEU A 129 -6.32 -16.82 10.37
N ASN A 130 -7.33 -17.50 9.82
CA ASN A 130 -7.21 -18.44 8.71
C ASN A 130 -7.32 -17.77 7.34
N GLU A 131 -7.62 -16.46 7.26
CA GLU A 131 -7.56 -15.72 6.01
C GLU A 131 -6.15 -15.81 5.43
N LYS A 132 -6.08 -16.07 4.13
CA LYS A 132 -4.81 -16.33 3.42
C LYS A 132 -4.53 -15.24 2.42
N ILE A 133 -3.25 -15.01 2.18
CA ILE A 133 -2.78 -14.17 1.08
C ILE A 133 -1.90 -15.01 0.19
N ASP A 134 -2.13 -14.91 -1.12
CA ASP A 134 -1.34 -15.58 -2.14
C ASP A 134 0.07 -14.97 -2.27
N LEU A 135 0.88 -15.23 -1.23
CA LEU A 135 2.24 -14.80 -1.05
C LEU A 135 3.02 -15.93 -0.39
N ASN A 136 4.17 -16.25 -0.95
CA ASN A 136 5.20 -17.08 -0.33
C ASN A 136 6.42 -16.26 0.13
N LYS A 137 6.64 -15.08 -0.49
CA LYS A 137 7.74 -14.16 -0.18
C LYS A 137 7.28 -12.71 -0.23
N PHE A 138 7.59 -11.96 0.82
CA PHE A 138 7.28 -10.53 0.90
C PHE A 138 8.16 -9.86 1.95
N VAL A 139 8.26 -8.54 1.87
CA VAL A 139 9.07 -7.75 2.79
C VAL A 139 8.17 -7.08 3.83
N LEU A 140 8.49 -7.29 5.11
CA LEU A 140 7.92 -6.53 6.22
C LEU A 140 8.82 -5.36 6.60
N VAL A 141 8.20 -4.20 6.76
CA VAL A 141 8.86 -2.94 7.06
C VAL A 141 8.36 -2.42 8.41
N PRO A 142 9.13 -2.58 9.50
CA PRO A 142 8.76 -2.06 10.82
C PRO A 142 8.83 -0.53 10.87
N PHE A 143 8.11 0.08 11.81
CA PHE A 143 8.23 1.51 12.13
C PHE A 143 8.77 1.76 13.51
N GLY A 144 9.57 2.82 13.61
CA GLY A 144 9.94 3.44 14.85
C GLY A 144 8.90 4.38 15.42
N PRO A 145 9.17 4.90 16.63
CA PRO A 145 8.21 5.66 17.43
C PRO A 145 7.83 7.01 16.81
N LYS A 146 8.76 7.61 16.05
CA LYS A 146 8.52 8.87 15.31
C LYS A 146 8.02 8.65 13.88
N GLY A 147 7.53 7.44 13.57
CA GLY A 147 7.07 7.09 12.22
C GLY A 147 8.18 6.87 11.19
N GLY A 148 9.44 6.83 11.62
CA GLY A 148 10.55 6.48 10.74
C GLY A 148 10.56 4.99 10.38
N ILE A 149 10.78 4.68 9.11
CA ILE A 149 10.92 3.30 8.63
C ILE A 149 12.21 2.67 9.20
N LYS A 150 12.10 1.43 9.69
CA LYS A 150 13.22 0.62 10.17
C LYS A 150 13.70 -0.34 9.08
N LYS A 151 14.75 -1.12 9.39
CA LYS A 151 15.32 -2.10 8.47
C LYS A 151 14.23 -3.12 8.08
N SER A 152 14.03 -3.28 6.78
CA SER A 152 13.15 -4.26 6.17
C SER A 152 13.63 -5.68 6.42
N LEU A 153 12.71 -6.62 6.57
CA LEU A 153 12.97 -8.06 6.65
C LEU A 153 12.18 -8.81 5.58
N LEU A 154 12.84 -9.73 4.90
CA LEU A 154 12.20 -10.68 4.00
C LEU A 154 11.56 -11.79 4.84
N ILE A 155 10.27 -12.02 4.62
CA ILE A 155 9.53 -13.15 5.14
C ILE A 155 9.40 -14.17 4.02
N GLU A 156 9.73 -15.42 4.33
CA GLU A 156 9.55 -16.56 3.44
C GLU A 156 8.71 -17.61 4.15
N GLY A 157 7.77 -18.21 3.43
CA GLY A 157 7.00 -19.35 3.91
C GLY A 157 6.40 -20.14 2.76
N ASN A 158 5.44 -21.00 3.09
CA ASN A 158 4.72 -21.77 2.09
C ASN A 158 3.76 -20.86 1.30
N GLU A 159 3.26 -21.36 0.17
CA GLU A 159 2.21 -20.66 -0.57
C GLU A 159 0.98 -20.43 0.31
N ASN A 160 0.31 -19.30 0.10
CA ASN A 160 -0.92 -18.93 0.80
C ASN A 160 -0.76 -18.79 2.33
N LEU A 161 0.14 -17.91 2.75
CA LEU A 161 0.36 -17.60 4.17
C LEU A 161 -0.92 -17.10 4.86
N THR A 162 -1.18 -17.63 6.06
CA THR A 162 -2.29 -17.22 6.91
C THR A 162 -1.97 -15.92 7.65
N PHE A 163 -3.00 -15.17 8.02
CA PHE A 163 -2.82 -13.97 8.87
C PHE A 163 -2.16 -14.34 10.21
N LEU A 164 -2.45 -15.50 10.78
CA LEU A 164 -1.79 -15.98 12.00
C LEU A 164 -0.26 -16.04 11.85
N GLU A 165 0.23 -16.63 10.76
CA GLU A 165 1.66 -16.75 10.47
C GLU A 165 2.28 -15.36 10.29
N ILE A 166 1.63 -14.50 9.51
CA ILE A 166 2.12 -13.15 9.24
C ILE A 166 2.16 -12.30 10.52
N ILE A 167 1.13 -12.36 11.36
CA ILE A 167 1.07 -11.62 12.63
C ILE A 167 2.15 -12.10 13.59
N LYS A 168 2.42 -13.42 13.68
CA LYS A 168 3.50 -13.96 14.50
C LYS A 168 4.88 -13.46 14.04
N SER A 169 5.14 -13.51 12.73
CA SER A 169 6.38 -12.95 12.17
C SER A 169 6.49 -11.46 12.45
N ALA A 170 5.43 -10.69 12.20
CA ALA A 170 5.40 -9.25 12.43
C ALA A 170 5.60 -8.87 13.90
N SER A 171 5.00 -9.62 14.84
CA SER A 171 5.17 -9.44 16.27
C SER A 171 6.64 -9.57 16.67
N SER A 172 7.33 -10.63 16.20
CA SER A 172 8.77 -10.81 16.48
C SER A 172 9.66 -9.68 15.92
N ILE A 173 9.21 -9.01 14.85
CA ILE A 173 9.92 -7.91 14.19
C ILE A 173 9.63 -6.55 14.82
N GLN A 174 8.38 -6.32 15.23
CA GLN A 174 7.90 -5.03 15.71
C GLN A 174 8.11 -4.85 17.21
N ASN A 175 7.99 -5.92 18.01
CA ASN A 175 8.15 -5.88 19.48
C ASN A 175 9.50 -5.28 19.95
N PRO A 176 10.65 -5.53 19.28
CA PRO A 176 11.92 -4.93 19.68
C PRO A 176 12.06 -3.43 19.33
N VAL A 177 11.08 -2.84 18.65
CA VAL A 177 11.16 -1.44 18.21
C VAL A 177 10.48 -0.53 19.23
N ASP A 178 11.25 0.32 19.90
CA ASP A 178 10.71 1.22 20.94
C ASP A 178 9.55 2.12 20.47
N GLY A 179 8.62 2.40 21.41
CA GLY A 179 7.47 3.30 21.24
C GLY A 179 6.48 2.84 20.17
N ILE A 180 6.20 1.54 20.21
CA ILE A 180 5.06 0.91 19.54
C ILE A 180 3.77 1.56 20.05
N MET A 181 2.80 1.71 19.17
CA MET A 181 1.54 2.38 19.47
C MET A 181 0.41 1.36 19.75
N ASP A 182 -0.52 1.76 20.61
CA ASP A 182 -1.65 0.94 21.09
C ASP A 182 -2.94 1.08 20.24
N LYS A 183 -2.85 1.19 18.91
CA LYS A 183 -4.02 1.44 18.05
C LYS A 183 -4.33 0.30 17.08
N GLY A 184 -4.24 -0.91 17.60
CA GLY A 184 -4.52 -2.12 16.83
C GLY A 184 -3.31 -2.62 16.02
N ILE A 185 -3.58 -3.56 15.13
CA ILE A 185 -2.62 -4.09 14.17
C ILE A 185 -3.17 -3.97 12.74
N GLY A 186 -2.27 -3.93 11.77
CA GLY A 186 -2.60 -3.97 10.36
C GLY A 186 -1.36 -3.99 9.47
N PHE A 187 -1.55 -4.44 8.23
CA PHE A 187 -0.50 -4.44 7.21
C PHE A 187 -0.96 -3.60 6.03
N HIS A 188 -0.08 -2.76 5.52
CA HIS A 188 -0.43 -1.79 4.48
C HIS A 188 0.65 -1.79 3.41
N ARG A 189 0.22 -1.85 2.15
CA ARG A 189 1.11 -1.94 1.00
C ARG A 189 1.96 -0.68 0.93
N LEU A 190 3.26 -0.88 0.77
CA LEU A 190 4.24 0.19 0.67
C LEU A 190 4.82 0.26 -0.75
N GLY A 191 5.11 -0.89 -1.36
CA GLY A 191 5.60 -0.97 -2.73
C GLY A 191 6.25 -2.31 -3.03
N CYS A 192 7.50 -2.27 -3.46
CA CYS A 192 8.33 -3.44 -3.77
C CYS A 192 9.75 -3.24 -3.25
N GLU A 193 10.40 -4.29 -2.77
CA GLU A 193 11.80 -4.28 -2.38
C GLU A 193 12.47 -5.57 -2.82
N LYS A 194 13.56 -5.45 -3.61
CA LYS A 194 14.30 -6.58 -4.19
C LYS A 194 13.41 -7.53 -5.01
N GLY A 195 12.40 -6.99 -5.69
CA GLY A 195 11.46 -7.76 -6.48
C GLY A 195 10.29 -8.37 -5.70
N PHE A 196 10.22 -8.17 -4.38
CA PHE A 196 9.13 -8.70 -3.56
C PHE A 196 8.18 -7.59 -3.11
N PRO A 197 6.86 -7.87 -3.06
CA PRO A 197 5.88 -7.01 -2.39
C PRO A 197 6.35 -6.57 -1.01
N SER A 198 6.28 -5.26 -0.73
CA SER A 198 6.63 -4.73 0.58
C SER A 198 5.40 -4.17 1.30
N TYR A 199 5.24 -4.60 2.54
CA TYR A 199 4.21 -4.16 3.46
C TYR A 199 4.84 -3.59 4.70
N TYR A 200 4.21 -2.55 5.19
CA TYR A 200 4.66 -1.88 6.39
C TYR A 200 3.82 -2.39 7.57
N ILE A 201 4.46 -2.59 8.73
CA ILE A 201 3.80 -3.04 9.96
C ILE A 201 3.11 -1.83 10.59
N GLY A 202 1.79 -1.76 10.41
CA GLY A 202 0.98 -0.59 10.76
C GLY A 202 -0.06 -0.87 11.82
N GLU A 203 -0.80 0.17 12.14
CA GLU A 203 -1.95 0.07 13.04
C GLU A 203 -3.20 -0.36 12.26
N TYR A 204 -4.35 -0.37 12.94
CA TYR A 204 -5.64 -0.57 12.26
C TYR A 204 -5.87 0.48 11.15
N LEU A 205 -5.56 1.74 11.44
CA LEU A 205 -5.59 2.84 10.47
C LEU A 205 -4.22 2.98 9.78
N ASP A 206 -4.27 3.38 8.50
CA ASP A 206 -3.07 3.72 7.74
C ASP A 206 -2.56 5.09 8.18
N LYS A 207 -1.24 5.24 8.29
CA LYS A 207 -0.59 6.51 8.61
C LYS A 207 -0.81 7.60 7.56
N ALA A 208 -1.16 7.24 6.32
CA ALA A 208 -1.58 8.21 5.31
C ALA A 208 -2.90 8.92 5.65
N GLY A 209 -3.65 8.46 6.66
CA GLY A 209 -4.87 9.13 7.11
C GLY A 209 -6.03 9.07 6.12
N THR A 210 -5.97 8.17 5.13
CA THR A 210 -7.03 8.00 4.12
C THR A 210 -8.11 7.01 4.55
N LEU A 211 -7.93 6.35 5.70
CA LEU A 211 -8.92 5.48 6.31
C LEU A 211 -9.71 6.29 7.33
N GLU A 212 -10.99 6.52 7.03
CA GLU A 212 -11.99 7.04 7.97
C GLU A 212 -12.54 5.84 8.79
N GLU A 213 -12.89 6.08 10.07
CA GLU A 213 -13.41 5.04 10.99
C GLU A 213 -14.76 4.46 10.57
#